data_AF-A0A2V7IYP3-F1
#
_entry.id   AF-A0A2V7IYP3-F1
#
_cell.length_a   1.000
_cell.length_b   1.000
_cell.length_c   1.000
_cell.angle_alpha   90.00
_cell.angle_beta   90.00
_cell.angle_gamma   90.00
#
_symmetry.space_group_name_H-M   'P 1'
#
loop_
_entity.id
_entity.type
_entity.pdbx_description
1 polymer ?
#
loop_
_entity_poly.entity_id
_entity_poly.type
_entity_poly.pdbx_seq_one_letter_code
_entity_poly.pdbx_strand_id
1 'polypeptide(L)' 'MRLLTLALAVPLLAATAFAGNAQETPKAPEPLQVGADAPDFALPGATRYGVLRNPIRLSDFKGKTVVLAFFYKARTKG' A
#
# COMPACT_ATOMS: atom_id res chain seq x y z
N MET A 1 47.88 58.64 14.44
CA MET A 1 46.74 58.60 15.38
C MET A 1 46.05 57.25 15.25
N ARG A 2 46.14 56.45 16.32
CA ARG A 2 45.32 55.29 16.70
C ARG A 2 44.59 54.49 15.60
N LEU A 3 45.17 53.32 15.34
CA LEU A 3 44.47 52.08 15.02
C LEU A 3 43.29 51.87 16.00
N LEU A 4 42.10 51.61 15.47
CA LEU A 4 41.03 50.95 16.22
C LEU A 4 40.24 50.02 15.28
N THR A 5 40.58 48.75 15.43
CA THR A 5 39.82 47.54 15.10
C THR A 5 38.39 47.56 15.66
N LEU A 6 37.41 47.04 14.91
CA LEU A 6 36.35 46.12 15.40
C LEU A 6 35.50 45.65 14.20
N ALA A 7 35.59 44.36 13.86
CA ALA A 7 34.55 43.34 14.10
C ALA A 7 33.54 43.24 12.94
N LEU A 8 33.58 42.18 12.13
CA LEU A 8 33.02 40.84 12.40
C LEU A 8 31.61 40.71 11.81
N ALA A 9 31.49 40.01 10.69
CA ALA A 9 30.37 39.13 10.41
C ALA A 9 30.70 38.25 9.19
N VAL A 10 31.37 37.12 9.44
CA VAL A 10 31.35 35.97 8.54
C VAL A 10 30.02 35.25 8.81
N PRO A 11 29.08 35.14 7.87
CA PRO A 11 27.95 34.24 8.07
C PRO A 11 28.45 32.82 7.81
N LEU A 12 28.80 32.12 8.89
CA LEU A 12 28.89 30.66 8.94
C LEU A 12 27.59 30.16 9.60
N LEU A 13 27.03 29.06 9.07
CA LEU A 13 25.76 28.38 9.42
C LEU A 13 24.50 29.07 8.85
N ALA A 14 23.62 28.41 8.10
CA ALA A 14 23.25 27.01 8.18
C ALA A 14 22.77 26.48 6.80
N ALA A 15 23.58 25.65 6.16
CA ALA A 15 23.05 24.63 5.26
C ALA A 15 22.60 23.46 6.15
N THR A 16 21.48 23.63 6.85
CA THR A 16 20.81 22.49 7.49
C THR A 16 20.49 21.51 6.38
N ALA A 17 21.10 20.33 6.48
CA ALA A 17 20.85 19.19 5.64
C ALA A 17 19.34 19.02 5.43
N PHE A 18 18.86 19.29 4.22
CA PHE A 18 17.68 18.61 3.71
C PHE A 18 18.09 17.15 3.47
N ALA A 19 18.30 16.40 4.55
CA ALA A 19 18.05 14.98 4.55
C ALA A 19 16.53 14.84 4.44
N GLY A 20 16.01 15.12 3.24
CA GLY A 20 14.64 14.83 2.88
C GLY A 20 14.46 13.35 3.18
N ASN A 21 13.56 13.06 4.12
CA ASN A 21 12.99 11.74 4.31
C ASN A 21 12.74 11.17 2.92
N ALA A 22 13.56 10.20 2.49
CA ALA A 22 13.28 9.45 1.28
C ALA A 22 11.91 8.84 1.51
N GLN A 23 10.91 9.39 0.82
CA GLN A 23 9.54 8.92 0.93
C GLN A 23 9.56 7.50 0.38
N GLU A 24 9.48 6.53 1.28
CA GLU A 24 9.47 5.11 0.93
C GLU A 24 8.26 4.91 0.02
N THR A 25 8.51 4.78 -1.27
CA THR A 25 7.45 4.54 -2.25
C THR A 25 6.73 3.27 -1.81
N PRO A 26 5.40 3.27 -1.63
CA PRO A 26 4.68 2.08 -1.20
C PRO A 26 5.04 0.91 -2.10
N LYS A 27 5.75 -0.07 -1.55
CA LYS A 27 6.14 -1.27 -2.31
C LYS A 27 4.85 -1.97 -2.71
N ALA A 28 4.68 -2.16 -4.02
CA ALA A 28 3.55 -2.92 -4.52
C ALA A 28 3.54 -4.31 -3.86
N PRO A 29 2.36 -4.81 -3.42
CA PRO A 29 2.28 -6.14 -2.80
C PRO A 29 2.81 -7.19 -3.78
N GLU A 30 3.64 -8.09 -3.27
CA GLU A 30 4.23 -9.15 -4.09
C GLU A 30 3.14 -10.15 -4.52
N PRO A 31 3.17 -10.64 -5.78
CA PRO A 31 2.22 -11.65 -6.23
C PRO A 31 2.33 -12.95 -5.42
N LEU A 32 1.19 -13.58 -5.16
CA LEU A 32 1.15 -14.89 -4.50
C LEU A 32 1.84 -15.94 -5.38
N GLN A 33 2.78 -16.69 -4.80
CA GLN A 33 3.57 -17.71 -5.50
C GLN A 33 2.81 -19.03 -5.62
N VAL A 34 3.10 -19.82 -6.66
CA VAL A 34 2.52 -21.16 -6.83
C VAL A 34 2.98 -22.08 -5.70
N GLY A 35 2.04 -22.82 -5.11
CA GLY A 35 2.32 -23.71 -3.98
C GLY A 35 2.30 -23.03 -2.62
N ALA A 36 2.22 -21.70 -2.56
CA ALA A 36 1.95 -20.99 -1.31
C ALA A 36 0.49 -21.22 -0.87
N ASP A 37 0.28 -21.32 0.44
CA ASP A 37 -1.06 -21.38 1.00
C ASP A 37 -1.85 -20.12 0.63
N ALA A 38 -3.04 -20.31 0.06
CA ALA A 38 -3.94 -19.20 -0.24
C ALA A 38 -4.43 -18.56 1.07
N PRO A 39 -4.22 -17.25 1.28
CA PRO A 39 -4.70 -16.56 2.48
C PRO A 39 -6.23 -16.64 2.59
N ASP A 40 -6.74 -16.82 3.80
CA ASP A 40 -8.18 -16.75 4.03
C ASP A 40 -8.67 -15.30 3.87
N PHE A 41 -9.84 -15.14 3.28
CA PHE A 41 -10.49 -13.84 3.12
C PHE A 41 -12.00 -14.02 3.22
N ALA A 42 -12.69 -12.93 3.54
CA ALA A 42 -14.15 -12.89 3.57
C ALA A 42 -14.64 -11.76 2.65
N LEU A 43 -15.60 -12.06 1.78
CA LEU A 43 -16.22 -11.09 0.89
C LEU A 43 -17.75 -11.16 0.99
N PRO A 44 -18.46 -10.04 0.80
CA PRO A 44 -19.89 -10.08 0.57
C PRO A 44 -20.21 -10.95 -0.64
N GLY A 45 -21.04 -11.98 -0.46
CA GLY A 45 -21.54 -12.77 -1.56
C GLY A 45 -22.75 -12.10 -2.21
N ALA A 46 -22.93 -12.31 -3.52
CA ALA A 46 -24.12 -11.87 -4.24
C ALA A 46 -24.63 -12.96 -5.19
N THR A 47 -25.95 -13.03 -5.32
CA THR A 47 -26.63 -13.90 -6.30
C THR A 47 -27.62 -13.07 -7.10
N ARG A 48 -28.39 -13.72 -7.99
CA ARG A 48 -29.50 -13.08 -8.70
C ARG A 48 -30.58 -12.49 -7.78
N TYR A 49 -30.59 -12.87 -6.50
CA TYR A 49 -31.57 -12.42 -5.50
C TYR A 49 -31.06 -11.29 -4.61
N GLY A 50 -29.84 -10.80 -4.85
CA GLY A 50 -29.22 -9.73 -4.06
C GLY A 50 -28.03 -10.22 -3.23
N VAL A 51 -27.63 -9.39 -2.28
CA VAL A 51 -26.49 -9.63 -1.38
C VAL A 51 -26.87 -10.66 -0.33
N LEU A 52 -25.98 -11.61 -0.05
CA LEU A 52 -26.19 -12.61 0.98
C LEU A 52 -26.10 -11.99 2.38
N ARG A 53 -26.91 -12.51 3.33
CA ARG A 53 -26.86 -12.08 4.72
C ARG A 53 -25.50 -12.33 5.37
N ASN A 54 -24.89 -13.48 5.06
CA ASN A 54 -23.60 -13.87 5.59
C ASN A 54 -22.54 -13.70 4.50
N PRO A 55 -21.31 -13.27 4.87
CA PRO A 55 -20.18 -13.25 3.95
C PRO A 55 -19.77 -14.67 3.55
N ILE A 56 -19.07 -14.78 2.43
CA ILE A 56 -18.43 -16.01 1.97
C ILE A 56 -16.96 -15.96 2.39
N ARG A 57 -16.45 -17.03 2.99
CA ARG A 57 -15.02 -17.17 3.33
C ARG A 57 -14.35 -18.19 2.42
N LEU A 58 -13.06 -18.00 2.13
CA LEU A 58 -12.31 -19.02 1.37
C LEU A 58 -12.25 -20.35 2.14
N SER A 59 -12.12 -20.27 3.47
CA SER A 59 -12.13 -21.42 4.37
C SER A 59 -13.43 -22.27 4.32
N ASP A 60 -14.55 -21.72 3.86
CA ASP A 60 -15.80 -22.47 3.70
C ASP A 60 -15.70 -23.55 2.60
N PHE A 61 -14.71 -23.44 1.70
CA PHE A 61 -14.49 -24.36 0.58
C PHE A 61 -13.35 -25.36 0.80
N LYS A 62 -12.89 -25.56 2.03
CA LYS A 62 -11.84 -26.55 2.34
C LYS A 62 -12.23 -27.95 1.80
N GLY A 63 -11.24 -28.65 1.25
CA GLY A 63 -11.42 -29.95 0.60
C GLY A 63 -11.96 -29.89 -0.84
N LYS A 64 -12.12 -28.70 -1.41
CA LYS A 64 -12.50 -28.51 -2.82
C LYS A 64 -11.38 -27.82 -3.60
N THR A 65 -11.31 -28.10 -4.90
CA THR A 65 -10.52 -27.29 -5.84
C THR A 65 -11.31 -26.02 -6.16
N VAL A 66 -10.72 -24.86 -5.88
CA VAL A 66 -11.36 -23.55 -6.05
C VAL A 66 -10.58 -22.74 -7.08
N VAL A 67 -11.30 -22.09 -8.00
CA VAL A 67 -10.72 -21.15 -8.97
C VAL A 67 -11.19 -19.74 -8.61
N LEU A 68 -10.25 -18.82 -8.41
CA LEU A 68 -10.53 -17.41 -8.15
C LEU A 68 -10.33 -16.61 -9.45
N ALA A 69 -11.36 -15.86 -9.85
CA ALA A 69 -11.33 -15.00 -11.02
C ALA A 69 -11.69 -13.57 -10.62
N PHE A 70 -10.83 -12.62 -10.97
CA PHE A 70 -11.00 -11.20 -10.63
C PHE A 70 -11.47 -10.41 -11.85
N PHE A 71 -12.55 -9.66 -11.70
CA PHE A 71 -13.12 -8.82 -12.74
C PHE A 71 -13.26 -7.38 -12.22
N TYR A 72 -12.37 -6.47 -12.62
CA TYR A 72 -12.39 -5.08 -12.16
C TYR A 72 -13.61 -4.27 -12.67
N LYS A 73 -14.25 -4.75 -13.74
CA LYS A 73 -15.44 -4.18 -14.38
C LYS A 73 -16.45 -5.28 -14.73
N ALA A 74 -16.81 -6.08 -13.73
CA ALA A 74 -17.76 -7.17 -13.93
C ALA A 74 -19.10 -6.62 -14.44
N ARG A 75 -19.63 -7.20 -15.53
CA ARG A 75 -20.98 -6.93 -16.03
C ARG A 75 -21.23 -5.48 -16.48
N THR A 76 -20.19 -4.73 -16.84
CA THR A 76 -20.31 -3.39 -17.44
C THR A 76 -20.23 -3.43 -18.96
N LYS A 77 -20.64 -2.36 -19.67
CA LYS A 77 -20.57 -2.26 -21.13
C LYS A 77 -19.15 -1.99 -21.70
N GLY A 78 -18.17 -1.67 -20.84
CA GLY A 78 -16.81 -1.25 -21.22
C GLY A 78 -16.42 0.07 -20.56
#